data_AF-A0A976J7Q8-F1
#
_entry.id   AF-A0A976J7Q8-F1
#
_cell.length_a   1.000
_cell.length_b   1.000
_cell.length_c   1.000
_cell.angle_alpha   90.00
_cell.angle_beta   90.00
_cell.angle_gamma   90.00
#
_symmetry.space_group_name_H-M   'P 1'
#
loop_
_entity.id
_entity.type
_entity.pdbx_description
1 polymer ?
#
loop_
_entity_poly.entity_id
_entity_poly.type
_entity_poly.pdbx_seq_one_letter_code
_entity_poly.pdbx_strand_id
1 'polypeptide(L)'
;MAASEQDWKPGSFTKNFSWGPPANGLLELYESIRIGFDGQMQDVPRDLFRQRVSQSGHSEYIPVNFFLFNKSKDGVDHLVADELVFQALTAPHSDNFDKLALFALNFSYVGKWTGADAAQRRPALWANRYIAEKVAADYGWKTGRISAKDIESYVTGNPRYRAKSARKLSTNLNYIYEIGHLSAFASKRVERWWVDALFLALDRLIEDRELDGEQVSSSRYGSLLDKSSFAQVSGAQSLEKTLATKHLVALYAACGSRDRFSDEHVRERTELKVPDVQWFAANDNRPQGAVHPSNPRILKTIPRACAMLARYAGFDVIDADELEAFDLQGFIRAHAQRALTRLKDANIVPTMSVEELMRFTRDK
;
A
#
# COMPACT_ATOMS: atom_id res chain seq x y z
N MET A 1 -16.15 13.16 -7.29
CA MET A 1 -15.75 14.02 -8.42
C MET A 1 -15.96 13.21 -9.68
N ALA A 2 -16.79 13.72 -10.59
CA ALA A 2 -16.99 13.08 -11.89
C ALA A 2 -15.62 12.93 -12.57
N ALA A 3 -15.31 11.73 -13.05
CA ALA A 3 -14.12 11.48 -13.84
C ALA A 3 -14.29 12.13 -15.22
N SER A 4 -14.17 13.45 -15.28
CA SER A 4 -14.16 14.22 -16.52
C SER A 4 -13.01 13.74 -17.38
N GLU A 5 -13.33 13.17 -18.55
CA GLU A 5 -12.67 13.40 -19.85
C GLU A 5 -11.14 13.58 -19.89
N GLN A 6 -10.40 12.94 -19.00
CA GLN A 6 -8.95 13.11 -18.97
C GLN A 6 -8.31 12.21 -20.02
N ASP A 7 -7.64 12.82 -20.98
CA ASP A 7 -6.83 12.13 -21.98
C ASP A 7 -5.78 11.23 -21.30
N TRP A 8 -5.67 9.99 -21.79
CA TRP A 8 -4.69 9.02 -21.33
C TRP A 8 -3.44 9.10 -22.21
N LYS A 9 -2.38 9.66 -21.63
CA LYS A 9 -1.07 9.81 -22.26
C LYS A 9 -0.07 8.89 -21.55
N PRO A 10 0.27 7.71 -22.09
CA PRO A 10 1.19 6.76 -21.45
C PRO A 10 2.64 7.27 -21.33
N GLY A 11 3.01 8.36 -22.03
CA GLY A 11 4.26 9.08 -21.80
C GLY A 11 5.52 8.21 -21.88
N SER A 12 6.39 8.31 -20.88
CA SER A 12 7.65 7.55 -20.81
C SER A 12 7.45 6.04 -20.61
N PHE A 13 6.25 5.57 -20.26
CA PHE A 13 5.97 4.14 -20.12
C PHE A 13 6.10 3.37 -21.44
N THR A 14 6.05 4.07 -22.58
CA THR A 14 6.33 3.50 -23.91
C THR A 14 7.80 3.63 -24.32
N LYS A 15 8.73 3.95 -23.42
CA LYS A 15 10.18 3.86 -23.70
C LYS A 15 10.68 2.44 -23.40
N ASN A 16 11.82 2.05 -23.97
CA ASN A 16 12.45 0.77 -23.62
C ASN A 16 13.15 0.98 -22.28
N PHE A 17 12.70 0.30 -21.24
CA PHE A 17 13.41 0.22 -19.97
C PHE A 17 13.30 -1.22 -19.47
N SER A 18 14.38 -1.72 -18.91
CA SER A 18 14.48 -3.10 -18.43
C SER A 18 14.16 -3.11 -16.95
N TRP A 19 13.24 -3.97 -16.52
CA TRP A 19 13.04 -4.30 -15.10
C TRP A 19 13.89 -5.49 -14.66
N GLY A 20 14.86 -5.89 -15.49
CA GLY A 20 15.65 -7.10 -15.29
C GLY A 20 14.92 -8.36 -15.74
N PRO A 21 15.46 -9.55 -15.38
CA PRO A 21 14.79 -10.83 -15.58
C PRO A 21 13.49 -10.94 -14.75
N PRO A 22 12.49 -11.73 -15.20
CA PRO A 22 11.23 -11.91 -14.45
C PRO A 22 11.41 -12.34 -12.98
N ALA A 23 12.46 -13.11 -12.70
CA ALA A 23 12.78 -13.58 -11.34
C ALA A 23 13.13 -12.46 -10.36
N ASN A 24 13.44 -11.25 -10.84
CA ASN A 24 13.79 -10.11 -10.01
C ASN A 24 12.57 -9.30 -9.54
N GLY A 25 11.35 -9.62 -10.00
CA GLY A 25 10.17 -8.83 -9.67
C GLY A 25 10.36 -7.36 -10.03
N LEU A 26 10.04 -6.45 -9.10
CA LEU A 26 10.30 -5.01 -9.21
C LEU A 26 11.51 -4.55 -8.38
N LEU A 27 12.56 -5.38 -8.25
CA LEU A 27 13.78 -5.05 -7.51
C LEU A 27 14.42 -3.73 -7.95
N GLU A 28 14.44 -3.44 -9.25
CA GLU A 28 14.99 -2.18 -9.79
C GLU A 28 14.27 -0.93 -9.23
N LEU A 29 12.94 -1.01 -9.05
CA LEU A 29 12.16 0.04 -8.42
C LEU A 29 12.51 0.15 -6.93
N TYR A 30 12.58 -0.98 -6.24
CA TYR A 30 12.95 -1.06 -4.83
C TYR A 30 14.31 -0.39 -4.57
N GLU A 31 15.34 -0.72 -5.36
CA GLU A 31 16.67 -0.12 -5.23
C GLU A 31 16.67 1.36 -5.56
N SER A 32 15.97 1.77 -6.64
CA SER A 32 15.85 3.19 -6.99
C SER A 32 15.24 4.02 -5.86
N ILE A 33 14.23 3.50 -5.16
CA ILE A 33 13.62 4.17 -4.01
C ILE A 33 14.63 4.26 -2.86
N ARG A 34 15.30 3.16 -2.52
CA ARG A 34 16.29 3.14 -1.43
C ARG A 34 17.44 4.12 -1.65
N ILE A 35 17.99 4.13 -2.86
CA ILE A 35 19.09 5.02 -3.25
C ILE A 35 18.62 6.48 -3.25
N GLY A 36 17.47 6.76 -3.85
CA GLY A 36 16.97 8.13 -3.98
C GLY A 36 16.59 8.77 -2.64
N PHE A 37 15.96 8.00 -1.73
CA PHE A 37 15.63 8.44 -0.37
C PHE A 37 16.80 8.31 0.61
N ASP A 38 17.86 7.59 0.26
CA ASP A 38 19.10 7.47 1.05
C ASP A 38 18.85 6.99 2.49
N GLY A 39 17.94 6.03 2.64
CA GLY A 39 17.57 5.46 3.95
C GLY A 39 16.75 6.40 4.86
N GLN A 40 16.31 7.57 4.37
CA GLN A 40 15.61 8.58 5.18
C GLN A 40 14.09 8.53 4.93
N MET A 41 13.30 8.42 6.00
CA MET A 41 11.83 8.54 5.94
C MET A 41 11.36 10.00 6.00
N GLN A 42 11.81 10.80 5.03
CA GLN A 42 11.42 12.20 4.88
C GLN A 42 11.24 12.55 3.40
N ASP A 43 10.49 13.62 3.12
CA ASP A 43 10.31 14.09 1.75
C ASP A 43 11.65 14.56 1.18
N VAL A 44 11.95 14.17 -0.07
CA VAL A 44 13.24 14.45 -0.71
C VAL A 44 13.01 15.32 -1.95
N PRO A 45 13.82 16.38 -2.18
CA PRO A 45 13.76 17.14 -3.42
C PRO A 45 13.88 16.23 -4.64
N ARG A 46 12.95 16.37 -5.58
CA ARG A 46 12.82 15.51 -6.76
C ARG A 46 14.11 15.46 -7.58
N ASP A 47 14.81 16.58 -7.71
CA ASP A 47 16.09 16.63 -8.43
C ASP A 47 17.22 15.92 -7.69
N LEU A 48 17.26 16.01 -6.36
CA LEU A 48 18.24 15.29 -5.54
C LEU A 48 18.03 13.76 -5.64
N PHE A 49 16.77 13.31 -5.56
CA PHE A 49 16.44 11.90 -5.79
C PHE A 49 16.94 11.43 -7.17
N ARG A 50 16.61 12.19 -8.22
CA ARG A 50 17.00 11.87 -9.60
C ARG A 50 18.51 11.83 -9.78
N GLN A 51 19.22 12.79 -9.18
CA GLN A 51 20.67 12.83 -9.18
C GLN A 51 21.25 11.55 -8.58
N ARG A 52 20.85 11.17 -7.36
CA ARG A 52 21.33 9.97 -6.67
C ARG A 52 21.10 8.70 -7.50
N VAL A 53 19.88 8.51 -8.00
CA VAL A 53 19.51 7.32 -8.79
C VAL A 53 20.30 7.27 -10.11
N SER A 54 20.41 8.39 -10.82
CA SER A 54 21.18 8.46 -12.07
C SER A 54 22.67 8.16 -11.88
N GLN A 55 23.28 8.64 -10.79
CA GLN A 55 24.69 8.39 -10.45
C GLN A 55 24.97 6.92 -10.13
N SER A 56 23.98 6.19 -9.62
CA SER A 56 24.06 4.75 -9.38
C SER A 56 23.78 3.88 -10.61
N GLY A 57 23.49 4.49 -11.77
CA GLY A 57 23.23 3.77 -13.03
C GLY A 57 21.81 3.21 -13.17
N HIS A 58 20.91 3.52 -12.23
CA HIS A 58 19.51 3.11 -12.23
C HIS A 58 18.61 4.13 -12.97
N SER A 59 17.41 3.70 -13.39
CA SER A 59 16.47 4.58 -14.10
C SER A 59 15.61 5.41 -13.15
N GLU A 60 15.70 6.74 -13.24
CA GLU A 60 15.01 7.65 -12.32
C GLU A 60 13.60 8.03 -12.80
N TYR A 61 13.36 8.07 -14.11
CA TYR A 61 12.11 8.62 -14.64
C TYR A 61 10.87 7.78 -14.34
N ILE A 62 10.98 6.45 -14.32
CA ILE A 62 9.83 5.58 -14.11
C ILE A 62 9.38 5.60 -12.65
N PRO A 63 10.26 5.41 -11.64
CA PRO A 63 9.87 5.55 -10.24
C PRO A 63 9.17 6.88 -9.96
N VAL A 64 9.79 7.98 -10.39
CA VAL A 64 9.34 9.35 -10.11
C VAL A 64 8.03 9.71 -10.79
N ASN A 65 7.78 9.20 -12.01
CA ASN A 65 6.59 9.58 -12.79
C ASN A 65 5.44 8.58 -12.69
N PHE A 66 5.62 7.37 -12.16
CA PHE A 66 4.55 6.36 -12.14
C PHE A 66 4.30 5.75 -10.78
N PHE A 67 5.30 5.74 -9.90
CA PHE A 67 5.22 5.04 -8.62
C PHE A 67 5.22 5.99 -7.45
N LEU A 68 6.03 7.05 -7.43
CA LEU A 68 6.21 7.93 -6.28
C LEU A 68 5.27 9.14 -6.33
N PHE A 69 4.89 9.65 -5.15
CA PHE A 69 4.01 10.81 -5.04
C PHE A 69 4.81 12.11 -5.04
N ASN A 70 4.35 13.12 -5.78
CA ASN A 70 5.01 14.40 -5.98
C ASN A 70 4.21 15.55 -5.39
N LYS A 71 4.91 16.49 -4.75
CA LYS A 71 4.33 17.69 -4.17
C LYS A 71 5.30 18.86 -4.32
N SER A 72 4.83 20.00 -4.80
CA SER A 72 5.61 21.24 -4.77
C SER A 72 5.43 21.92 -3.41
N LYS A 73 6.53 22.24 -2.74
CA LYS A 73 6.57 22.95 -1.47
C LYS A 73 7.58 24.09 -1.57
N ASP A 74 7.15 25.31 -1.29
CA ASP A 74 8.00 26.52 -1.29
C ASP A 74 8.82 26.70 -2.59
N GLY A 75 8.21 26.38 -3.73
CA GLY A 75 8.85 26.47 -5.06
C GLY A 75 9.79 25.31 -5.41
N VAL A 76 9.92 24.29 -4.55
CA VAL A 76 10.73 23.09 -4.79
C VAL A 76 9.84 21.86 -4.89
N ASP A 77 10.04 21.09 -5.96
CA ASP A 77 9.34 19.82 -6.15
C ASP A 77 9.97 18.73 -5.28
N HIS A 78 9.14 18.04 -4.50
CA HIS A 78 9.54 16.97 -3.60
C HIS A 78 8.85 15.65 -3.98
N LEU A 79 9.53 14.56 -3.67
CA LEU A 79 8.95 13.23 -3.59
C LEU A 79 8.58 12.95 -2.14
N VAL A 80 7.33 12.56 -1.93
CA VAL A 80 6.77 12.34 -0.61
C VAL A 80 7.17 10.96 -0.08
N ALA A 81 7.64 10.90 1.17
CA ALA A 81 7.86 9.64 1.87
C ALA A 81 6.52 9.05 2.34
N ASP A 82 5.95 8.17 1.52
CA ASP A 82 4.69 7.47 1.78
C ASP A 82 4.92 5.99 2.16
N GLU A 83 3.83 5.23 2.32
CA GLU A 83 3.90 3.81 2.65
C GLU A 83 4.75 2.96 1.68
N LEU A 84 4.82 3.28 0.38
CA LEU A 84 5.66 2.53 -0.56
C LEU A 84 7.14 2.74 -0.25
N VAL A 85 7.52 3.99 0.06
CA VAL A 85 8.88 4.33 0.48
C VAL A 85 9.22 3.65 1.80
N PHE A 86 8.30 3.68 2.78
CA PHE A 86 8.48 3.01 4.06
C PHE A 86 8.80 1.52 3.89
N GLN A 87 8.01 0.80 3.10
CA GLN A 87 8.26 -0.63 2.85
C GLN A 87 9.61 -0.87 2.16
N ALA A 88 10.01 -0.02 1.21
CA ALA A 88 11.32 -0.14 0.55
C ALA A 88 12.50 0.09 1.50
N LEU A 89 12.37 1.02 2.45
CA LEU A 89 13.44 1.37 3.37
C LEU A 89 13.57 0.39 4.53
N THR A 90 12.45 -0.13 5.04
CA THR A 90 12.44 -0.88 6.30
C THR A 90 12.37 -2.39 6.18
N ALA A 91 12.12 -2.93 4.98
CA ALA A 91 12.03 -4.37 4.74
C ALA A 91 12.86 -4.76 3.51
N PRO A 92 13.38 -6.00 3.45
CA PRO A 92 13.95 -6.56 2.23
C PRO A 92 12.94 -6.58 1.07
N HIS A 93 13.45 -6.56 -0.16
CA HIS A 93 12.64 -6.78 -1.35
C HIS A 93 11.91 -8.14 -1.27
N SER A 94 10.66 -8.16 -1.71
CA SER A 94 9.79 -9.34 -1.65
C SER A 94 8.58 -9.22 -2.58
N ASP A 95 7.88 -10.33 -2.83
CA ASP A 95 6.61 -10.33 -3.57
C ASP A 95 5.56 -9.39 -2.97
N ASN A 96 5.61 -9.12 -1.65
CA ASN A 96 4.70 -8.17 -1.01
C ASN A 96 4.99 -6.74 -1.47
N PHE A 97 6.27 -6.38 -1.58
CA PHE A 97 6.68 -5.10 -2.15
C PHE A 97 6.27 -5.01 -3.63
N ASP A 98 6.47 -6.06 -4.41
CA ASP A 98 6.11 -6.07 -5.83
C ASP A 98 4.60 -5.85 -6.04
N LYS A 99 3.77 -6.51 -5.23
CA LYS A 99 2.31 -6.31 -5.25
C LYS A 99 1.93 -4.90 -4.79
N LEU A 100 2.60 -4.34 -3.78
CA LEU A 100 2.36 -2.97 -3.32
C LEU A 100 2.72 -1.94 -4.40
N ALA A 101 3.87 -2.12 -5.06
CA ALA A 101 4.30 -1.27 -6.17
C ALA A 101 3.35 -1.38 -7.37
N LEU A 102 2.93 -2.60 -7.71
CA LEU A 102 1.93 -2.83 -8.76
C LEU A 102 0.59 -2.17 -8.42
N PHE A 103 0.16 -2.24 -7.15
CA PHE A 103 -0.99 -1.50 -6.67
C PHE A 103 -0.79 0.01 -6.83
N ALA A 104 0.38 0.56 -6.46
CA ALA A 104 0.68 1.99 -6.60
C ALA A 104 0.53 2.48 -8.06
N LEU A 105 1.06 1.70 -9.02
CA LEU A 105 0.91 1.96 -10.45
C LEU A 105 -0.57 1.96 -10.88
N ASN A 106 -1.31 0.91 -10.51
CA ASN A 106 -2.72 0.76 -10.87
C ASN A 106 -3.62 1.77 -10.16
N PHE A 107 -3.27 2.22 -8.95
CA PHE A 107 -4.00 3.27 -8.24
C PHE A 107 -3.79 4.63 -8.90
N SER A 108 -2.58 4.86 -9.39
CA SER A 108 -2.18 5.99 -10.22
C SER A 108 -2.49 7.35 -9.58
N TYR A 109 -2.00 7.53 -8.36
CA TYR A 109 -1.90 8.82 -7.70
C TYR A 109 -0.42 9.16 -7.54
N VAL A 110 0.05 10.11 -8.33
CA VAL A 110 1.46 10.54 -8.42
C VAL A 110 1.64 12.01 -8.03
N GLY A 111 0.54 12.74 -7.77
CA GLY A 111 0.58 14.11 -7.28
C GLY A 111 0.95 15.13 -8.38
N LYS A 112 1.43 16.32 -7.99
CA LYS A 112 1.76 17.40 -8.94
C LYS A 112 3.16 17.93 -8.66
N TRP A 113 3.82 18.41 -9.71
CA TRP A 113 5.11 19.10 -9.62
C TRP A 113 5.16 20.24 -10.64
N THR A 114 6.17 21.10 -10.54
CA THR A 114 6.32 22.28 -11.38
C THR A 114 6.47 21.87 -12.85
N GLY A 115 5.59 22.41 -13.70
CA GLY A 115 5.57 22.08 -15.13
C GLY A 115 4.87 20.76 -15.49
N ALA A 116 4.23 20.07 -14.54
CA ALA A 116 3.44 18.88 -14.82
C ALA A 116 2.09 19.24 -15.47
N ASP A 117 1.75 18.57 -16.58
CA ASP A 117 0.41 18.61 -17.16
C ASP A 117 -0.60 17.95 -16.21
N ALA A 118 -1.88 18.34 -16.32
CA ALA A 118 -2.95 17.74 -15.52
C ALA A 118 -3.01 16.20 -15.63
N ALA A 119 -2.71 15.64 -16.82
CA ALA A 119 -2.65 14.19 -17.08
C ALA A 119 -1.54 13.48 -16.29
N GLN A 120 -0.48 14.18 -15.90
CA GLN A 120 0.65 13.61 -15.16
C GLN A 120 0.37 13.44 -13.66
N ARG A 121 -0.72 14.03 -13.16
CA ARG A 121 -1.22 13.75 -11.80
C ARG A 121 -1.63 12.30 -11.60
N ARG A 122 -2.15 11.68 -12.66
CA ARG A 122 -2.61 10.29 -12.72
C ARG A 122 -2.10 9.61 -14.01
N PRO A 123 -0.78 9.38 -14.12
CA PRO A 123 -0.11 9.08 -15.40
C PRO A 123 -0.41 7.66 -15.92
N ALA A 124 -0.89 6.78 -15.06
CA ALA A 124 -1.32 5.42 -15.35
C ALA A 124 -2.86 5.24 -15.22
N LEU A 125 -3.64 6.30 -15.45
CA LEU A 125 -5.10 6.22 -15.39
C LEU A 125 -5.69 5.19 -16.37
N TRP A 126 -5.00 4.92 -17.48
CA TRP A 126 -5.33 3.82 -18.40
C TRP A 126 -5.20 2.44 -17.75
N ALA A 127 -4.16 2.19 -16.95
CA ALA A 127 -3.98 0.94 -16.20
C ALA A 127 -5.04 0.81 -15.10
N ASN A 128 -5.27 1.91 -14.36
CA ASN A 128 -6.34 1.99 -13.35
C ASN A 128 -7.70 1.56 -13.92
N ARG A 129 -8.05 2.11 -15.09
CA ARG A 129 -9.35 1.89 -15.73
C ARG A 129 -9.44 0.51 -16.36
N TYR A 130 -8.35 0.00 -16.94
CA TYR A 130 -8.28 -1.39 -17.37
C TYR A 130 -8.53 -2.35 -16.19
N ILE A 131 -7.86 -2.17 -15.05
CA ILE A 131 -8.10 -3.01 -13.87
C ILE A 131 -9.55 -2.87 -13.38
N ALA A 132 -10.04 -1.65 -13.21
CA ALA A 132 -11.36 -1.43 -12.62
C ALA A 132 -12.51 -1.89 -13.54
N GLU A 133 -12.44 -1.59 -14.83
CA GLU A 133 -13.51 -1.85 -15.80
C GLU A 133 -13.40 -3.27 -16.39
N LYS A 134 -12.20 -3.77 -16.69
CA LYS A 134 -12.03 -5.13 -17.25
C LYS A 134 -11.75 -6.17 -16.19
N VAL A 135 -10.67 -6.02 -15.43
CA VAL A 135 -10.22 -7.11 -14.55
C VAL A 135 -11.18 -7.33 -13.39
N ALA A 136 -11.60 -6.27 -12.71
CA ALA A 136 -12.48 -6.35 -11.57
C ALA A 136 -13.94 -6.57 -11.97
N ALA A 137 -14.49 -5.73 -12.86
CA ALA A 137 -15.91 -5.78 -13.21
C ALA A 137 -16.25 -6.91 -14.20
N ASP A 138 -15.57 -7.00 -15.35
CA ASP A 138 -15.89 -8.00 -16.38
C ASP A 138 -15.34 -9.40 -16.05
N TYR A 139 -14.09 -9.47 -15.58
CA TYR A 139 -13.39 -10.75 -15.39
C TYR A 139 -13.55 -11.31 -13.97
N GLY A 140 -13.95 -10.49 -13.00
CA GLY A 140 -14.04 -10.91 -11.59
C GLY A 140 -12.70 -11.40 -11.04
N TRP A 141 -11.61 -10.71 -11.41
CA TRP A 141 -10.22 -11.06 -11.09
C TRP A 141 -9.71 -12.39 -11.66
N LYS A 142 -10.35 -12.93 -12.71
CA LYS A 142 -9.79 -14.05 -13.50
C LYS A 142 -8.63 -13.58 -14.38
N THR A 143 -7.45 -13.44 -13.79
CA THR A 143 -6.26 -12.85 -14.44
C THR A 143 -5.69 -13.65 -15.61
N GLY A 144 -6.03 -14.93 -15.76
CA GLY A 144 -5.62 -15.74 -16.94
C GLY A 144 -6.16 -15.23 -18.28
N ARG A 145 -7.09 -14.27 -18.27
CA ARG A 145 -7.59 -13.57 -19.47
C ARG A 145 -6.74 -12.38 -19.88
N ILE A 146 -5.85 -11.92 -18.99
CA ILE A 146 -5.03 -10.73 -19.19
C ILE A 146 -3.87 -11.12 -20.09
N SER A 147 -3.69 -10.34 -21.16
CA SER A 147 -2.57 -10.47 -22.08
C SER A 147 -2.26 -9.12 -22.70
N ALA A 148 -1.08 -8.97 -23.32
CA ALA A 148 -0.76 -7.76 -24.08
C ALA A 148 -1.80 -7.46 -25.18
N LYS A 149 -2.39 -8.49 -25.81
CA LYS A 149 -3.45 -8.31 -26.82
C LYS A 149 -4.76 -7.81 -26.21
N ASP A 150 -5.11 -8.31 -25.03
CA ASP A 150 -6.30 -7.89 -24.29
C ASP A 150 -6.20 -6.42 -23.85
N ILE A 151 -5.06 -6.04 -23.25
CA ILE A 151 -4.77 -4.67 -22.84
C ILE A 151 -4.78 -3.73 -24.06
N GLU A 152 -4.11 -4.12 -25.16
CA GLU A 152 -4.07 -3.35 -26.42
C GLU A 152 -5.46 -3.11 -27.00
N SER A 153 -6.31 -4.13 -27.00
CA SER A 153 -7.69 -4.03 -27.48
C SER A 153 -8.51 -3.06 -26.63
N TYR A 154 -8.33 -3.11 -25.31
CA TYR A 154 -9.00 -2.19 -24.39
C TYR A 154 -8.59 -0.73 -24.61
N VAL A 155 -7.28 -0.44 -24.67
CA VAL A 155 -6.82 0.96 -24.78
C VAL A 155 -7.08 1.54 -26.16
N THR A 156 -6.96 0.76 -27.24
CA THR A 156 -7.24 1.24 -28.60
C THR A 156 -8.74 1.49 -28.83
N GLY A 157 -9.61 0.69 -28.18
CA GLY A 157 -11.04 0.90 -28.20
C GLY A 157 -11.54 2.05 -27.31
N ASN A 158 -10.68 2.66 -26.48
CA ASN A 158 -11.10 3.73 -25.58
C ASN A 158 -10.84 5.12 -26.17
N PRO A 159 -11.88 5.97 -26.33
CA PRO A 159 -11.72 7.30 -26.91
C PRO A 159 -10.88 8.26 -26.05
N ARG A 160 -10.54 7.92 -24.81
CA ARG A 160 -9.63 8.70 -23.95
C ARG A 160 -8.16 8.45 -24.28
N TYR A 161 -7.83 7.37 -24.97
CA TYR A 161 -6.44 7.03 -25.28
C TYR A 161 -5.85 7.96 -26.35
N ARG A 162 -4.74 8.63 -26.02
CA ARG A 162 -4.05 9.62 -26.88
C ARG A 162 -2.56 9.29 -26.97
N ALA A 163 -2.23 8.22 -27.67
CA ALA A 163 -0.83 7.88 -27.98
C ALA A 163 -0.69 7.12 -29.31
N LYS A 164 0.50 7.23 -29.90
CA LYS A 164 0.83 6.63 -31.21
C LYS A 164 0.99 5.11 -31.16
N SER A 165 1.37 4.52 -30.01
CA SER A 165 1.65 3.09 -29.90
C SER A 165 0.95 2.49 -28.68
N ALA A 166 -0.16 1.78 -28.90
CA ALA A 166 -0.79 0.94 -27.89
C ALA A 166 0.00 -0.35 -27.65
N ARG A 167 0.57 -0.94 -28.70
CA ARG A 167 1.28 -2.21 -28.61
C ARG A 167 2.38 -2.22 -27.54
N LYS A 168 3.22 -1.18 -27.53
CA LYS A 168 4.34 -1.10 -26.61
C LYS A 168 3.90 -0.90 -25.16
N LEU A 169 2.90 -0.04 -24.95
CA LEU A 169 2.25 0.14 -23.66
C LEU A 169 1.76 -1.21 -23.12
N SER A 170 1.01 -1.94 -23.94
CA SER A 170 0.38 -3.19 -23.53
C SER A 170 1.37 -4.31 -23.25
N THR A 171 2.44 -4.42 -24.04
CA THR A 171 3.54 -5.35 -23.76
C THR A 171 4.22 -5.03 -22.43
N ASN A 172 4.56 -3.76 -22.20
CA ASN A 172 5.22 -3.32 -20.96
C ASN A 172 4.30 -3.52 -19.74
N LEU A 173 3.02 -3.20 -19.86
CA LEU A 173 2.05 -3.39 -18.78
C LEU A 173 1.84 -4.87 -18.48
N ASN A 174 1.67 -5.71 -19.51
CA ASN A 174 1.52 -7.15 -19.32
C ASN A 174 2.73 -7.75 -18.61
N TYR A 175 3.93 -7.32 -19.00
CA TYR A 175 5.16 -7.75 -18.35
C TYR A 175 5.21 -7.32 -16.88
N ILE A 176 4.88 -6.06 -16.56
CA ILE A 176 4.78 -5.59 -15.17
C ILE A 176 3.72 -6.36 -14.37
N TYR A 177 2.60 -6.75 -14.98
CA TYR A 177 1.57 -7.56 -14.33
C TYR A 177 2.03 -8.98 -14.01
N GLU A 178 2.89 -9.55 -14.85
CA GLU A 178 3.51 -10.85 -14.63
C GLU A 178 4.49 -10.78 -13.45
N ILE A 179 5.48 -9.89 -13.50
CA ILE A 179 6.52 -9.76 -12.47
C ILE A 179 6.00 -9.15 -11.16
N GLY A 180 4.92 -8.37 -11.22
CA GLY A 180 4.24 -7.79 -10.05
C GLY A 180 3.20 -8.73 -9.42
N HIS A 181 3.11 -9.98 -9.89
CA HIS A 181 2.22 -11.01 -9.36
C HIS A 181 0.73 -10.63 -9.34
N LEU A 182 0.22 -10.02 -10.43
CA LEU A 182 -1.19 -9.60 -10.51
C LEU A 182 -2.17 -10.75 -10.23
N SER A 183 -1.81 -12.00 -10.55
CA SER A 183 -2.63 -13.18 -10.23
C SER A 183 -2.95 -13.34 -8.74
N ALA A 184 -2.05 -12.92 -7.84
CA ALA A 184 -2.28 -12.99 -6.40
C ALA A 184 -3.42 -12.07 -5.94
N PHE A 185 -3.72 -10.99 -6.69
CA PHE A 185 -4.79 -10.06 -6.36
C PHE A 185 -6.18 -10.71 -6.42
N ALA A 186 -6.32 -11.88 -7.06
CA ALA A 186 -7.56 -12.66 -7.05
C ALA A 186 -7.90 -13.23 -5.65
N SER A 187 -6.97 -13.22 -4.70
CA SER A 187 -7.21 -13.62 -3.32
C SER A 187 -8.30 -12.77 -2.66
N LYS A 188 -9.27 -13.46 -2.06
CA LYS A 188 -10.32 -12.85 -1.24
C LYS A 188 -9.89 -12.63 0.21
N ARG A 189 -8.72 -13.14 0.62
CA ARG A 189 -8.21 -13.02 1.98
C ARG A 189 -7.48 -11.70 2.17
N VAL A 190 -7.37 -11.25 3.42
CA VAL A 190 -6.45 -10.16 3.76
C VAL A 190 -5.02 -10.71 3.70
N GLU A 191 -4.16 -9.98 3.00
CA GLU A 191 -2.74 -10.28 2.83
C GLU A 191 -1.92 -9.05 3.23
N ARG A 192 -0.66 -9.25 3.61
CA ARG A 192 0.23 -8.18 4.09
C ARG A 192 0.32 -7.00 3.11
N TRP A 193 0.59 -7.29 1.83
CA TRP A 193 0.65 -6.26 0.78
C TRP A 193 -0.65 -5.45 0.66
N TRP A 194 -1.82 -6.07 0.90
CA TRP A 194 -3.12 -5.41 0.80
C TRP A 194 -3.35 -4.45 1.97
N VAL A 195 -2.87 -4.82 3.15
CA VAL A 195 -2.87 -3.96 4.34
C VAL A 195 -2.02 -2.71 4.08
N ASP A 196 -0.83 -2.88 3.52
CA ASP A 196 0.05 -1.77 3.13
C ASP A 196 -0.54 -0.93 2.00
N ALA A 197 -1.20 -1.56 1.02
CA ALA A 197 -1.89 -0.86 -0.07
C ALA A 197 -3.00 0.09 0.43
N LEU A 198 -3.70 -0.28 1.51
CA LEU A 198 -4.70 0.61 2.13
C LEU A 198 -4.05 1.85 2.73
N PHE A 199 -2.94 1.69 3.45
CA PHE A 199 -2.18 2.81 4.02
C PHE A 199 -1.63 3.72 2.93
N LEU A 200 -1.07 3.13 1.87
CA LEU A 200 -0.59 3.86 0.69
C LEU A 200 -1.72 4.64 0.00
N ALA A 201 -2.89 4.03 -0.15
CA ALA A 201 -4.05 4.68 -0.75
C ALA A 201 -4.48 5.90 0.08
N LEU A 202 -4.54 5.78 1.40
CA LEU A 202 -4.89 6.89 2.28
C LEU A 202 -3.85 8.01 2.25
N ASP A 203 -2.55 7.67 2.34
CA ASP A 203 -1.46 8.65 2.23
C ASP A 203 -1.64 9.49 0.96
N ARG A 204 -1.81 8.82 -0.19
CA ARG A 204 -1.91 9.51 -1.48
C ARG A 204 -3.21 10.25 -1.69
N LEU A 205 -4.33 9.71 -1.21
CA LEU A 205 -5.63 10.39 -1.32
C LEU A 205 -5.67 11.66 -0.48
N ILE A 206 -5.06 11.65 0.70
CA ILE A 206 -5.00 12.82 1.58
C ILE A 206 -4.04 13.86 1.00
N GLU A 207 -2.81 13.45 0.66
CA GLU A 207 -1.82 14.34 0.05
C GLU A 207 -2.35 14.96 -1.25
N ASP A 208 -3.03 14.19 -2.09
CA ASP A 208 -3.63 14.70 -3.33
C ASP A 208 -4.69 15.78 -3.06
N ARG A 209 -5.45 15.68 -1.96
CA ARG A 209 -6.43 16.71 -1.58
C ARG A 209 -5.78 17.96 -1.03
N GLU A 210 -4.69 17.81 -0.28
CA GLU A 210 -3.91 18.94 0.22
C GLU A 210 -3.28 19.75 -0.91
N LEU A 211 -2.91 19.11 -2.04
CA LEU A 211 -2.45 19.83 -3.24
C LEU A 211 -3.52 20.79 -3.79
N ASP A 212 -4.79 20.55 -3.50
CA ASP A 212 -5.92 21.41 -3.89
C ASP A 212 -6.42 22.27 -2.70
N GLY A 213 -5.65 22.35 -1.60
CA GLY A 213 -5.98 23.15 -0.41
C GLY A 213 -7.07 22.55 0.49
N GLU A 214 -7.46 21.29 0.28
CA GLU A 214 -8.51 20.63 1.05
C GLU A 214 -7.91 19.85 2.24
N GLN A 215 -8.23 20.26 3.46
CA GLN A 215 -7.94 19.47 4.66
C GLN A 215 -8.93 18.32 4.81
N VAL A 216 -8.41 17.12 5.11
CA VAL A 216 -9.21 15.91 5.24
C VAL A 216 -9.25 15.46 6.70
N SER A 217 -10.44 15.51 7.32
CA SER A 217 -10.65 14.94 8.65
C SER A 217 -10.64 13.40 8.63
N SER A 218 -10.18 12.79 9.72
CA SER A 218 -10.10 11.32 9.85
C SER A 218 -11.44 10.61 9.69
N SER A 219 -12.55 11.26 10.07
CA SER A 219 -13.91 10.76 9.85
C SER A 219 -14.24 10.52 8.37
N ARG A 220 -13.51 11.14 7.43
CA ARG A 220 -13.75 11.02 5.99
C ARG A 220 -12.89 9.94 5.32
N TYR A 221 -11.91 9.35 5.99
CA TYR A 221 -10.95 8.41 5.38
C TYR A 221 -11.62 7.20 4.73
N GLY A 222 -12.58 6.56 5.41
CA GLY A 222 -13.36 5.46 4.82
C GLY A 222 -14.07 5.90 3.53
N SER A 223 -14.73 7.06 3.57
CA SER A 223 -15.44 7.59 2.40
C SER A 223 -14.51 7.99 1.25
N LEU A 224 -13.25 8.34 1.53
CA LEU A 224 -12.24 8.60 0.49
C LEU A 224 -11.89 7.31 -0.24
N LEU A 225 -11.68 6.22 0.50
CA LEU A 225 -11.45 4.89 -0.11
C LEU A 225 -12.65 4.47 -0.95
N ASP A 226 -13.88 4.60 -0.42
CA ASP A 226 -15.12 4.22 -1.11
C ASP A 226 -15.37 5.01 -2.40
N LYS A 227 -15.03 6.31 -2.40
CA LYS A 227 -15.18 7.21 -3.56
C LYS A 227 -14.01 7.13 -4.54
N SER A 228 -12.95 6.43 -4.17
CA SER A 228 -11.80 6.15 -5.04
C SER A 228 -12.01 4.85 -5.82
N SER A 229 -11.00 4.41 -6.55
CA SER A 229 -10.97 3.09 -7.19
C SER A 229 -10.29 2.02 -6.33
N PHE A 230 -10.06 2.27 -5.03
CA PHE A 230 -9.28 1.39 -4.16
C PHE A 230 -9.78 -0.05 -4.21
N ALA A 231 -11.07 -0.27 -3.93
CA ALA A 231 -11.67 -1.60 -3.91
C ALA A 231 -11.55 -2.33 -5.27
N GLN A 232 -11.63 -1.59 -6.37
CA GLN A 232 -11.53 -2.14 -7.72
C GLN A 232 -10.10 -2.48 -8.13
N VAL A 233 -9.08 -1.80 -7.58
CA VAL A 233 -7.67 -1.99 -7.97
C VAL A 233 -6.82 -2.72 -6.93
N SER A 234 -7.35 -2.95 -5.73
CA SER A 234 -6.69 -3.68 -4.63
C SER A 234 -7.03 -5.19 -4.60
N GLY A 235 -7.47 -5.78 -5.70
CA GLY A 235 -7.82 -7.20 -5.76
C GLY A 235 -9.28 -7.55 -5.49
N ALA A 236 -9.56 -8.86 -5.45
CA ALA A 236 -10.90 -9.40 -5.28
C ALA A 236 -11.50 -8.99 -3.93
N GLN A 237 -12.76 -8.56 -3.97
CA GLN A 237 -13.50 -8.10 -2.80
C GLN A 237 -14.03 -9.26 -1.97
N SER A 238 -14.13 -9.04 -0.66
CA SER A 238 -14.69 -9.99 0.30
C SER A 238 -15.18 -9.25 1.54
N LEU A 239 -16.08 -9.88 2.29
CA LEU A 239 -16.51 -9.36 3.59
C LEU A 239 -15.32 -9.18 4.56
N GLU A 240 -14.34 -10.07 4.50
CA GLU A 240 -13.12 -10.00 5.32
C GLU A 240 -12.35 -8.69 5.06
N LYS A 241 -12.12 -8.33 3.80
CA LYS A 241 -11.46 -7.07 3.42
C LYS A 241 -12.31 -5.85 3.79
N THR A 242 -13.63 -5.92 3.62
CA THR A 242 -14.54 -4.83 4.02
C THR A 242 -14.49 -4.57 5.53
N LEU A 243 -14.49 -5.62 6.36
CA LEU A 243 -14.37 -5.48 7.81
C LEU A 243 -12.96 -5.02 8.21
N ALA A 244 -11.91 -5.59 7.61
CA ALA A 244 -10.53 -5.19 7.86
C ALA A 244 -10.28 -3.71 7.54
N THR A 245 -10.91 -3.18 6.49
CA THR A 245 -10.82 -1.75 6.12
C THR A 245 -11.20 -0.85 7.28
N LYS A 246 -12.24 -1.19 8.05
CA LYS A 246 -12.67 -0.38 9.21
C LYS A 246 -11.60 -0.32 10.30
N HIS A 247 -11.02 -1.48 10.63
CA HIS A 247 -9.96 -1.58 11.65
C HIS A 247 -8.68 -0.89 11.20
N LEU A 248 -8.31 -1.02 9.92
CA LEU A 248 -7.12 -0.39 9.36
C LEU A 248 -7.24 1.13 9.23
N VAL A 249 -8.42 1.65 8.87
CA VAL A 249 -8.68 3.09 8.89
C VAL A 249 -8.56 3.65 10.31
N ALA A 250 -9.06 2.92 11.32
CA ALA A 250 -8.92 3.31 12.72
C ALA A 250 -7.44 3.33 13.15
N LEU A 251 -6.66 2.29 12.80
CA LEU A 251 -5.22 2.24 13.05
C LEU A 251 -4.48 3.40 12.37
N TYR A 252 -4.74 3.61 11.08
CA TYR A 252 -4.13 4.69 10.30
C TYR A 252 -4.38 6.06 10.93
N ALA A 253 -5.64 6.33 11.31
CA ALA A 253 -6.01 7.56 11.99
C ALA A 253 -5.40 7.67 13.39
N ALA A 254 -5.31 6.56 14.14
CA ALA A 254 -4.69 6.55 15.46
C ALA A 254 -3.20 6.89 15.38
N CYS A 255 -2.47 6.34 14.41
CA CYS A 255 -1.04 6.60 14.20
C CYS A 255 -0.73 8.01 13.67
N GLY A 256 -1.73 8.82 13.32
CA GLY A 256 -1.52 10.19 12.85
C GLY A 256 -1.32 10.31 11.34
N SER A 257 -1.88 9.38 10.55
CA SER A 257 -1.82 9.45 9.09
C SER A 257 -0.38 9.40 8.55
N ARG A 258 0.01 10.24 7.58
CA ARG A 258 1.39 10.26 7.06
C ARG A 258 2.41 10.69 8.11
N ASP A 259 2.02 11.56 9.04
CA ASP A 259 2.88 12.05 10.11
C ASP A 259 3.34 10.93 11.07
N ARG A 260 2.79 9.71 10.93
CA ARG A 260 3.29 8.49 11.58
C ARG A 260 4.77 8.22 11.38
N PHE A 261 5.38 8.78 10.33
CA PHE A 261 6.81 8.67 10.04
C PHE A 261 7.68 9.70 10.79
N SER A 262 7.08 10.64 11.51
CA SER A 262 7.77 11.59 12.39
C SER A 262 7.62 11.17 13.85
N ASP A 263 8.71 10.76 14.49
CA ASP A 263 8.73 10.37 15.91
C ASP A 263 8.21 11.48 16.82
N GLU A 264 8.48 12.74 16.48
CA GLU A 264 7.99 13.92 17.20
C GLU A 264 6.45 14.02 17.16
N HIS A 265 5.86 14.00 15.97
CA HIS A 265 4.40 14.05 15.82
C HIS A 265 3.71 12.87 16.49
N VAL A 266 4.30 11.67 16.37
CA VAL A 266 3.77 10.47 17.02
C VAL A 266 3.83 10.59 18.54
N ARG A 267 4.89 11.18 19.08
CA ARG A 267 5.03 11.43 20.52
C ARG A 267 3.96 12.39 21.03
N GLU A 268 3.83 13.55 20.42
CA GLU A 268 2.80 14.54 20.77
C GLU A 268 1.40 13.91 20.73
N ARG A 269 1.13 13.13 19.68
CA ARG A 269 -0.15 12.45 19.51
C ARG A 269 -0.41 11.40 20.58
N THR A 270 0.62 10.64 20.97
CA THR A 270 0.51 9.62 22.01
C THR A 270 0.21 10.27 23.36
N GLU A 271 0.89 11.37 23.71
CA GLU A 271 0.64 12.14 24.94
C GLU A 271 -0.81 12.67 24.98
N LEU A 272 -1.38 13.07 23.83
CA LEU A 272 -2.77 13.51 23.73
C LEU A 272 -3.81 12.37 23.83
N LYS A 273 -3.47 11.15 23.40
CA LYS A 273 -4.44 10.03 23.27
C LYS A 273 -4.35 8.99 24.36
N VAL A 274 -3.20 8.85 25.00
CA VAL A 274 -2.92 7.88 26.04
C VAL A 274 -2.47 8.65 27.28
N PRO A 275 -3.41 9.06 28.15
CA PRO A 275 -3.05 9.66 29.43
C PRO A 275 -2.12 8.73 30.21
N ASP A 276 -1.13 9.30 30.91
CA ASP A 276 -0.17 8.58 31.77
C ASP A 276 0.80 7.64 31.05
N VAL A 277 1.08 7.87 29.75
CA VAL A 277 2.05 7.04 29.02
C VAL A 277 3.47 7.22 29.58
N GLN A 278 4.10 6.12 30.01
CA GLN A 278 5.52 6.08 30.32
C GLN A 278 6.30 5.75 29.04
N TRP A 279 7.12 6.70 28.60
CA TRP A 279 8.01 6.49 27.46
C TRP A 279 9.21 5.65 27.87
N PHE A 280 9.27 4.42 27.36
CA PHE A 280 10.47 3.60 27.46
C PHE A 280 11.31 3.80 26.20
N ALA A 281 12.50 4.37 26.36
CA ALA A 281 13.52 4.37 25.33
C ALA A 281 14.03 2.93 25.15
N ALA A 282 13.39 2.14 24.30
CA ALA A 282 13.94 0.88 23.83
C ALA A 282 15.11 1.13 22.87
N ASN A 283 16.08 0.22 22.84
CA ASN A 283 17.31 0.34 22.06
C ASN A 283 17.15 -0.04 20.58
N ASP A 284 16.04 -0.69 20.20
CA ASP A 284 15.83 -1.23 18.85
C ASP A 284 14.90 -0.32 18.01
N ASN A 285 15.44 0.37 17.00
CA ASN A 285 14.67 1.30 16.16
C ASN A 285 13.99 0.64 14.94
N ARG A 286 14.05 -0.69 14.82
CA ARG A 286 13.37 -1.43 13.74
C ARG A 286 11.84 -1.28 13.84
N PRO A 287 11.11 -1.38 12.71
CA PRO A 287 9.66 -1.32 12.71
C PRO A 287 9.05 -2.51 13.45
N GLN A 288 7.81 -2.35 13.92
CA GLN A 288 7.07 -3.36 14.68
C GLN A 288 5.84 -3.84 13.92
N GLY A 289 5.26 -4.96 14.35
CA GLY A 289 4.01 -5.47 13.78
C GLY A 289 2.80 -5.07 14.63
N ALA A 290 1.76 -4.53 13.99
CA ALA A 290 0.44 -4.36 14.59
C ALA A 290 -0.50 -5.45 14.05
N VAL A 291 -0.98 -6.32 14.94
CA VAL A 291 -1.85 -7.46 14.62
C VAL A 291 -3.24 -7.24 15.20
N HIS A 292 -4.29 -7.38 14.39
CA HIS A 292 -5.65 -7.29 14.92
C HIS A 292 -6.03 -8.58 15.67
N PRO A 293 -6.51 -8.50 16.92
CA PRO A 293 -6.72 -9.69 17.76
C PRO A 293 -7.79 -10.65 17.22
N SER A 294 -8.83 -10.14 16.54
CA SER A 294 -9.89 -10.97 15.96
C SER A 294 -9.62 -11.44 14.54
N ASN A 295 -8.62 -10.87 13.87
CA ASN A 295 -8.21 -11.30 12.54
C ASN A 295 -6.69 -11.13 12.38
N PRO A 296 -5.90 -12.15 12.76
CA PRO A 296 -4.44 -12.06 12.72
C PRO A 296 -3.83 -11.93 11.31
N ARG A 297 -4.64 -12.05 10.24
CA ARG A 297 -4.20 -11.71 8.87
C ARG A 297 -4.05 -10.20 8.67
N ILE A 298 -4.71 -9.40 9.51
CA ILE A 298 -4.51 -7.96 9.57
C ILE A 298 -3.22 -7.72 10.37
N LEU A 299 -2.08 -7.88 9.69
CA LEU A 299 -0.74 -7.57 10.19
C LEU A 299 -0.19 -6.38 9.41
N LYS A 300 0.04 -5.26 10.09
CA LYS A 300 0.65 -4.05 9.53
C LYS A 300 2.04 -3.83 10.12
N THR A 301 3.04 -3.63 9.27
CA THR A 301 4.33 -3.08 9.71
C THR A 301 4.16 -1.60 10.02
N ILE A 302 4.48 -1.17 11.23
CA ILE A 302 4.34 0.21 11.68
C ILE A 302 5.68 0.77 12.15
N PRO A 303 5.91 2.09 12.03
CA PRO A 303 7.00 2.74 12.73
C PRO A 303 6.92 2.42 14.22
N ARG A 304 8.07 2.18 14.86
CA ARG A 304 8.10 1.79 16.27
C ARG A 304 7.40 2.79 17.18
N ALA A 305 7.56 4.09 16.92
CA ALA A 305 6.91 5.14 17.70
C ALA A 305 5.37 4.96 17.77
N CYS A 306 4.76 4.33 16.75
CA CYS A 306 3.32 4.11 16.68
C CYS A 306 2.81 2.94 17.55
N ALA A 307 3.68 2.18 18.22
CA ALA A 307 3.30 0.98 18.97
C ALA A 307 2.18 1.24 20.00
N MET A 308 2.29 2.31 20.79
CA MET A 308 1.29 2.64 21.79
C MET A 308 -0.03 3.10 21.16
N LEU A 309 0.03 3.84 20.06
CA LEU A 309 -1.15 4.26 19.30
C LEU A 309 -1.85 3.07 18.64
N ALA A 310 -1.10 2.06 18.19
CA ALA A 310 -1.66 0.82 17.67
C ALA A 310 -2.41 0.04 18.75
N ARG A 311 -1.85 -0.05 19.97
CA ARG A 311 -2.54 -0.63 21.13
C ARG A 311 -3.81 0.14 21.49
N TYR A 312 -3.73 1.47 21.50
CA TYR A 312 -4.90 2.33 21.68
C TYR A 312 -5.97 2.09 20.61
N ALA A 313 -5.57 1.81 19.37
CA ALA A 313 -6.47 1.45 18.26
C ALA A 313 -7.03 0.02 18.34
N GLY A 314 -6.69 -0.75 19.37
CA GLY A 314 -7.18 -2.11 19.59
C GLY A 314 -6.36 -3.21 18.89
N PHE A 315 -5.11 -2.93 18.53
CA PHE A 315 -4.18 -3.91 17.96
C PHE A 315 -3.22 -4.45 19.01
N ASP A 316 -2.83 -5.71 18.88
CA ASP A 316 -1.67 -6.24 19.57
C ASP A 316 -0.40 -5.79 18.84
N VAL A 317 0.68 -5.55 19.59
CA VAL A 317 1.97 -5.18 19.02
C VAL A 317 2.98 -6.28 19.28
N ILE A 318 3.58 -6.76 18.20
CA ILE A 318 4.69 -7.72 18.18
C ILE A 318 5.99 -6.99 17.83
N ASP A 319 7.11 -7.46 18.35
CA ASP A 319 8.41 -6.84 18.09
C ASP A 319 8.93 -7.12 16.67
N ALA A 320 10.12 -6.60 16.36
CA ALA A 320 10.71 -6.72 15.03
C ALA A 320 11.10 -8.17 14.67
N ASP A 321 11.57 -8.95 15.64
CA ASP A 321 11.98 -10.34 15.42
C ASP A 321 10.74 -11.23 15.24
N GLU A 322 9.70 -11.02 16.04
CA GLU A 322 8.39 -11.66 15.88
C GLU A 322 7.72 -11.29 14.54
N LEU A 323 7.90 -10.05 14.07
CA LEU A 323 7.39 -9.59 12.77
C LEU A 323 8.11 -10.29 11.60
N GLU A 324 9.43 -10.45 11.69
CA GLU A 324 10.23 -11.15 10.67
C GLU A 324 9.89 -12.64 10.63
N ALA A 325 9.76 -13.28 11.80
CA ALA A 325 9.43 -14.69 11.94
C ALA A 325 7.93 -14.99 11.98
N PHE A 326 7.07 -14.03 11.61
CA PHE A 326 5.63 -14.14 11.84
C PHE A 326 5.01 -15.34 11.10
N ASP A 327 4.60 -16.35 11.87
CA ASP A 327 3.77 -17.45 11.41
C ASP A 327 2.33 -17.25 11.88
N LEU A 328 1.42 -17.05 10.92
CA LEU A 328 -0.01 -16.90 11.17
C LEU A 328 -0.58 -18.09 11.98
N GLN A 329 -0.17 -19.32 11.67
CA GLN A 329 -0.71 -20.51 12.33
C GLN A 329 -0.20 -20.61 13.77
N GLY A 330 1.09 -20.39 13.99
CA GLY A 330 1.72 -20.30 15.30
C GLY A 330 1.08 -19.20 16.16
N PHE A 331 0.87 -18.01 15.60
CA PHE A 331 0.23 -16.90 16.29
C PHE A 331 -1.19 -17.24 16.75
N ILE A 332 -2.02 -17.80 15.86
CA ILE A 332 -3.39 -18.22 16.19
C ILE A 332 -3.39 -19.25 17.33
N ARG A 333 -2.49 -20.25 17.27
CA ARG A 333 -2.39 -21.28 18.33
C ARG A 333 -1.98 -20.67 19.67
N ALA A 334 -0.94 -19.83 19.69
CA ALA A 334 -0.47 -19.19 20.91
C ALA A 334 -1.53 -18.27 21.52
N HIS A 335 -2.24 -17.50 20.69
CA HIS A 335 -3.32 -16.63 21.15
C HIS A 335 -4.51 -17.43 21.69
N ALA A 336 -4.92 -18.51 21.00
CA ALA A 336 -5.97 -19.41 21.49
C ALA A 336 -5.60 -20.05 22.83
N GLN A 337 -4.34 -20.49 22.98
CA GLN A 337 -3.87 -21.06 24.24
C GLN A 337 -3.91 -20.05 25.38
N ARG A 338 -3.47 -18.80 25.15
CA ARG A 338 -3.55 -17.71 26.15
C ARG A 338 -4.99 -17.38 26.52
N ALA A 339 -5.90 -17.35 25.55
CA ALA A 339 -7.33 -17.13 25.80
C ALA A 339 -7.93 -18.26 26.64
N LEU A 340 -7.60 -19.52 26.33
CA LEU A 340 -8.03 -20.69 27.12
C LEU A 340 -7.49 -20.64 28.55
N THR A 341 -6.23 -20.28 28.76
CA THR A 341 -5.65 -20.13 30.10
C THR A 341 -6.39 -19.05 30.88
N ARG A 342 -6.65 -17.88 30.29
CA ARG A 342 -7.42 -16.80 30.95
C ARG A 342 -8.85 -17.23 31.32
N LEU A 343 -9.52 -18.00 30.46
CA LEU A 343 -10.87 -18.52 30.76
C LEU A 343 -10.83 -19.51 31.92
N LYS A 344 -9.82 -20.39 31.96
CA LYS A 344 -9.59 -21.31 33.09
C LYS A 344 -9.33 -20.55 34.39
N ASP A 345 -8.46 -19.55 34.36
CA ASP A 345 -8.11 -18.73 35.53
C ASP A 345 -9.32 -17.92 36.03
N ALA A 346 -10.22 -17.52 35.13
CA ALA A 346 -11.48 -16.85 35.45
C ALA A 346 -12.60 -17.82 35.89
N ASN A 347 -12.32 -19.12 36.03
CA ASN A 347 -13.29 -20.17 36.34
C ASN A 347 -14.46 -20.26 35.33
N ILE A 348 -14.25 -19.78 34.10
CA ILE A 348 -15.21 -19.86 33.01
C ILE A 348 -14.94 -21.16 32.26
N VAL A 349 -15.82 -22.14 32.42
CA VAL A 349 -15.75 -23.40 31.67
C VAL A 349 -16.34 -23.18 30.28
N PRO A 350 -15.56 -23.29 29.20
CA PRO A 350 -16.10 -23.21 27.85
C PRO A 350 -17.13 -24.34 27.65
N THR A 351 -18.32 -24.01 27.15
CA THR A 351 -19.37 -25.01 26.84
C THR A 351 -19.08 -25.84 25.59
N MET A 352 -17.99 -25.54 24.89
CA MET A 352 -17.54 -26.23 23.68
C MET A 352 -16.03 -26.47 23.73
N SER A 353 -15.61 -27.64 23.26
CA SER A 353 -14.19 -27.98 23.15
C SER A 353 -13.52 -27.28 21.96
N VAL A 354 -12.19 -27.18 21.98
CA VAL A 354 -11.38 -26.64 20.85
C VAL A 354 -11.63 -27.45 19.57
N GLU A 355 -11.83 -28.76 19.69
CA GLU A 355 -12.12 -29.65 18.57
C GLU A 355 -13.50 -29.37 17.97
N GLU A 356 -14.52 -29.10 18.79
CA GLU A 356 -15.85 -28.70 18.33
C GLU A 356 -15.82 -27.34 17.62
N LEU A 357 -15.08 -26.38 18.19
CA LEU A 357 -14.94 -25.03 17.62
C LEU A 357 -14.20 -25.08 16.27
N MET A 358 -13.15 -25.90 16.17
CA MET A 358 -12.41 -26.13 14.91
C MET A 358 -13.25 -26.84 13.85
N ARG A 359 -14.18 -27.72 14.25
CA ARG A 359 -15.12 -28.41 13.35
C ARG A 359 -16.08 -27.42 12.68
N PHE A 360 -16.59 -26.44 13.42
CA PHE A 360 -17.43 -25.37 12.86
C PHE A 360 -16.68 -24.42 11.91
N THR A 361 -15.36 -24.25 12.09
CA THR A 361 -14.55 -23.36 11.25
C THR A 361 -13.94 -24.03 10.01
N ARG A 362 -13.97 -25.37 9.91
CA ARG A 362 -13.39 -26.12 8.76
C ARG A 362 -14.35 -26.31 7.58
N ASP A 363 -15.67 -26.15 7.79
CA ASP A 363 -16.69 -26.35 6.75
C ASP A 363 -17.23 -25.05 6.11
N LYS A 364 -16.41 -23.98 6.00
CA LYS A 364 -16.79 -22.75 5.27
C LYS A 364 -15.69 -22.16 4.40
#